data_AF-A0A3D0VT01-F1
#
_entry.id   AF-A0A3D0VT01-F1
#
_cell.length_a   1.000
_cell.length_b   1.000
_cell.length_c   1.000
_cell.angle_alpha   90.00
_cell.angle_beta   90.00
_cell.angle_gamma   90.00
#
_symmetry.space_group_name_H-M   'P 1'
#
loop_
_entity.id
_entity.type
_entity.pdbx_description
1 polymer ?
#
loop_
_entity_poly.entity_id
_entity_poly.type
_entity_poly.pdbx_seq_one_letter_code
_entity_poly.pdbx_strand_id
1 'polypeptide(L)'
;MKEYQLLIVPKQINQDPASMTKKDVKIYYDWFISIKDERLRMFNKAVFDTEEVELLVDNLEKVSEFFSGNIAARKLSEEEISLEREKLPNQLKTIHKVPDYELIEPTYSIMFDVGIYFSELLRKEIPGLEWGKSDKLKSDVSYGKPVLKKDGVFVTFFPQNIMHIAAMQMYKKTFKEGRMLELYQTWKDNFLGIK
;
A
#
# COMPACT_ATOMS: atom_id res chain seq x y z
N MET A 1 14.14 -13.32 -11.26
CA MET A 1 13.93 -12.04 -10.56
C MET A 1 15.32 -11.52 -10.19
N LYS A 2 15.71 -10.29 -10.57
CA LYS A 2 16.82 -9.64 -9.86
C LYS A 2 16.36 -9.50 -8.41
N GLU A 3 17.20 -9.84 -7.43
CA GLU A 3 16.82 -9.75 -6.01
C GLU A 3 16.33 -8.32 -5.70
N TYR A 4 15.03 -8.18 -5.41
CA TYR A 4 14.48 -6.91 -4.97
C TYR A 4 14.77 -6.74 -3.49
N GLN A 5 15.30 -5.59 -3.09
CA GLN A 5 15.70 -5.37 -1.71
C GLN A 5 14.47 -5.30 -0.80
N LEU A 6 14.39 -6.26 0.11
CA LEU A 6 13.26 -6.42 1.01
C LEU A 6 13.14 -5.25 2.00
N LEU A 7 11.90 -4.90 2.32
CA LEU A 7 11.57 -3.95 3.36
C LEU A 7 11.74 -4.62 4.73
N ILE A 8 12.65 -4.11 5.54
CA ILE A 8 12.82 -4.57 6.92
C ILE A 8 12.03 -3.65 7.84
N VAL A 9 10.85 -4.09 8.25
CA VAL A 9 10.01 -3.36 9.21
C VAL A 9 10.56 -3.59 10.63
N PRO A 10 10.85 -2.54 11.40
CA PRO A 10 11.27 -2.67 12.80
C PRO A 10 10.25 -3.47 13.62
N LYS A 11 10.73 -4.40 14.45
CA LYS A 11 9.87 -5.27 15.27
C LYS A 11 8.92 -4.47 16.16
N GLN A 12 9.35 -3.31 16.65
CA GLN A 12 8.58 -2.44 17.54
C GLN A 12 7.30 -1.87 16.89
N ILE A 13 7.26 -1.81 15.56
CA ILE A 13 6.11 -1.27 14.80
C ILE A 13 5.41 -2.35 13.97
N ASN A 14 5.88 -3.60 14.00
CA ASN A 14 5.24 -4.76 13.38
C ASN A 14 4.24 -5.41 14.34
N GLN A 15 3.26 -4.63 14.81
CA GLN A 15 2.20 -5.06 15.73
C GLN A 15 0.83 -4.76 15.14
N ASP A 16 -0.22 -5.35 15.71
CA ASP A 16 -1.60 -5.05 15.34
C ASP A 16 -1.86 -3.54 15.49
N PRO A 17 -2.30 -2.84 14.44
CA PRO A 17 -2.64 -1.42 14.53
C PRO A 17 -3.58 -1.08 15.70
N ALA A 18 -4.51 -1.98 16.06
CA ALA A 18 -5.43 -1.77 17.18
C ALA A 18 -4.72 -1.70 18.55
N SER A 19 -3.60 -2.41 18.70
CA SER A 19 -2.79 -2.42 19.93
C SER A 19 -1.85 -1.22 20.04
N MET A 20 -1.58 -0.50 18.95
CA MET A 20 -0.64 0.62 18.95
C MET A 20 -1.07 1.76 19.87
N THR A 21 -0.14 2.23 20.71
CA THR A 21 -0.26 3.49 21.43
C THR A 21 0.05 4.67 20.51
N LYS A 22 -0.35 5.90 20.86
CA LYS A 22 0.02 7.10 20.09
C LYS A 22 1.54 7.26 19.94
N LYS A 23 2.33 6.77 20.90
CA LYS A 23 3.78 6.74 20.83
C LYS A 23 4.25 5.77 19.74
N ASP A 24 3.68 4.57 19.67
CA ASP A 24 4.02 3.59 18.63
C ASP A 24 3.65 4.11 17.24
N VAL A 25 2.50 4.77 17.11
CA VAL A 25 2.08 5.41 15.85
C VAL A 25 3.08 6.48 15.42
N LYS A 26 3.58 7.29 16.35
CA LYS A 26 4.64 8.27 16.05
C LYS A 26 5.93 7.59 15.61
N ILE A 27 6.37 6.54 16.30
CA ILE A 27 7.59 5.80 15.95
C ILE A 27 7.47 5.22 14.54
N TYR A 28 6.33 4.62 14.20
CA TYR A 28 6.09 4.10 12.86
C TYR A 28 6.12 5.22 11.81
N TYR A 29 5.41 6.31 12.06
CA TYR A 29 5.42 7.45 11.14
C TYR A 29 6.82 8.02 10.93
N ASP A 30 7.59 8.23 11.99
CA ASP A 30 8.96 8.75 11.91
C ASP A 30 9.88 7.80 11.11
N TRP A 31 9.78 6.49 11.34
CA TRP A 31 10.50 5.47 10.56
C TRP A 31 10.13 5.53 9.08
N PHE A 32 8.83 5.57 8.78
CA PHE A 32 8.33 5.66 7.41
C PHE A 32 8.93 6.88 6.69
N ILE A 33 8.87 8.05 7.33
CA ILE A 33 9.45 9.29 6.78
C ILE A 33 10.96 9.16 6.58
N SER A 34 11.68 8.50 7.50
CA SER A 34 13.13 8.35 7.38
C SER A 34 13.59 7.47 6.21
N ILE A 35 12.76 6.53 5.76
CA ILE A 35 13.15 5.58 4.70
C ILE A 35 12.52 5.87 3.34
N LYS A 36 11.39 6.60 3.28
CA LYS A 36 10.57 6.68 2.06
C LYS A 36 11.35 7.16 0.83
N ASP A 37 12.27 8.11 1.00
CA ASP A 37 13.02 8.71 -0.12
C ASP A 37 14.08 7.75 -0.66
N GLU A 38 14.74 7.00 0.22
CA GLU A 38 15.67 5.94 -0.17
C GLU A 38 14.95 4.81 -0.88
N ARG A 39 13.82 4.36 -0.31
CA ARG A 39 12.95 3.35 -0.93
C ARG A 39 12.46 3.77 -2.32
N LEU A 40 12.10 5.05 -2.48
CA LEU A 40 11.67 5.58 -3.76
C LEU A 40 12.80 5.59 -4.80
N ARG A 41 14.04 5.95 -4.42
CA ARG A 41 15.20 5.86 -5.33
C ARG A 41 15.48 4.42 -5.76
N MET A 42 15.45 3.48 -4.81
CA MET A 42 15.63 2.05 -5.09
C MET A 42 14.55 1.51 -6.03
N PHE A 43 13.29 1.90 -5.80
CA PHE A 43 12.19 1.54 -6.67
C PHE A 43 12.36 2.10 -8.08
N ASN A 44 12.75 3.37 -8.22
CA ASN A 44 13.05 3.96 -9.53
C ASN A 44 14.18 3.19 -10.23
N LYS A 45 15.22 2.76 -9.49
CA LYS A 45 16.30 1.97 -10.06
C LYS A 45 15.82 0.61 -10.56
N ALA A 46 14.89 -0.03 -9.84
CA ALA A 46 14.33 -1.32 -10.24
C ALA A 46 13.41 -1.22 -11.46
N VAL A 47 12.61 -0.15 -11.57
CA VAL A 47 11.61 0.01 -12.65
C VAL A 47 12.21 0.69 -13.89
N PHE A 48 12.97 1.76 -13.70
CA PHE A 48 13.43 2.67 -14.76
C PHE A 48 14.94 2.62 -15.02
N ASP A 49 15.69 1.81 -14.26
CA ASP A 49 17.15 1.73 -14.31
C ASP A 49 17.89 3.03 -13.93
N THR A 50 17.22 3.94 -13.22
CA THR A 50 17.79 5.20 -12.70
C THR A 50 17.44 5.42 -11.23
N GLU A 51 18.35 6.01 -10.46
CA GLU A 51 18.05 6.45 -9.08
C GLU A 51 17.44 7.85 -9.04
N GLU A 52 17.43 8.59 -10.15
CA GLU A 52 16.69 9.85 -10.25
C GLU A 52 15.19 9.57 -10.19
N VAL A 53 14.53 10.26 -9.25
CA VAL A 53 13.10 10.07 -9.00
C VAL A 53 12.31 10.95 -9.94
N GLU A 54 11.77 10.34 -10.99
CA GLU A 54 10.85 11.00 -11.93
C GLU A 54 9.40 10.58 -11.67
N LEU A 55 8.68 11.49 -11.01
CA LEU A 55 7.25 11.34 -10.75
C LEU A 55 6.44 11.89 -11.92
N LEU A 56 6.06 11.01 -12.85
CA LEU A 56 5.26 11.32 -14.03
C LEU A 56 4.07 10.37 -14.10
N VAL A 57 2.89 10.91 -14.43
CA VAL A 57 1.67 10.10 -14.59
C VAL A 57 1.84 9.08 -15.72
N ASP A 58 2.53 9.46 -16.79
CA ASP A 58 2.81 8.59 -17.95
C ASP A 58 3.65 7.35 -17.57
N ASN A 59 4.37 7.39 -16.45
CA ASN A 59 5.14 6.25 -15.96
C ASN A 59 4.29 5.19 -15.22
N LEU A 60 3.01 5.47 -14.93
CA LEU A 60 2.15 4.56 -14.15
C LEU A 60 1.91 3.21 -14.83
N GLU A 61 1.91 3.16 -16.17
CA GLU A 61 1.78 1.91 -16.91
C GLU A 61 3.00 1.01 -16.66
N LYS A 62 4.22 1.56 -16.84
CA LYS A 62 5.46 0.84 -16.58
C LYS A 62 5.60 0.41 -15.11
N VAL A 63 5.14 1.25 -14.17
CA VAL A 63 5.02 0.87 -12.75
C VAL A 63 4.08 -0.32 -12.56
N SER A 64 2.92 -0.31 -13.22
CA SER A 64 1.93 -1.39 -13.16
C SER A 64 2.48 -2.69 -13.75
N GLU A 65 3.18 -2.63 -14.88
CA GLU A 65 3.84 -3.78 -15.52
C GLU A 65 4.90 -4.39 -14.61
N PHE A 66 5.79 -3.57 -14.06
CA PHE A 66 6.80 -4.03 -13.11
C PHE A 66 6.15 -4.69 -11.90
N PHE A 67 5.12 -4.05 -11.33
CA PHE A 67 4.45 -4.57 -10.14
C PHE A 67 3.78 -5.91 -10.41
N SER A 68 3.00 -6.01 -11.50
CA SER A 68 2.33 -7.25 -11.88
C SER A 68 3.30 -8.38 -12.21
N GLY A 69 4.46 -8.06 -12.80
CA GLY A 69 5.50 -9.03 -13.15
C GLY A 69 6.30 -9.59 -11.97
N ASN A 70 6.16 -8.98 -10.78
CA ASN A 70 6.91 -9.35 -9.57
C ASN A 70 6.00 -9.75 -8.40
N ILE A 71 4.74 -10.13 -8.66
CA ILE A 71 3.86 -10.69 -7.64
C ILE A 71 4.29 -12.11 -7.28
N ALA A 72 4.66 -12.29 -6.01
CA ALA A 72 4.90 -13.58 -5.37
C ALA A 72 3.80 -13.90 -4.35
N ALA A 73 3.28 -15.12 -4.43
CA ALA A 73 2.29 -15.65 -3.52
C ALA A 73 2.57 -17.14 -3.26
N ARG A 74 2.09 -17.64 -2.12
CA ARG A 74 2.05 -19.09 -1.84
C ARG A 74 0.62 -19.55 -1.63
N LYS A 75 0.37 -20.83 -1.91
CA LYS A 75 -0.89 -21.48 -1.58
C LYS A 75 -0.96 -21.73 -0.07
N LEU A 76 -2.14 -21.53 0.51
CA LEU A 76 -2.43 -21.90 1.89
C LEU A 76 -2.89 -23.36 1.97
N SER A 77 -2.57 -24.02 3.09
CA SER A 77 -3.12 -25.35 3.41
C SER A 77 -4.60 -25.26 3.80
N GLU A 78 -5.30 -26.38 3.80
CA GLU A 78 -6.71 -26.43 4.25
C GLU A 78 -6.83 -26.04 5.73
N GLU A 79 -5.84 -26.44 6.55
CA GLU A 79 -5.77 -26.06 7.97
C GLU A 79 -5.57 -24.55 8.13
N GLU A 80 -4.67 -23.93 7.36
CA GLU A 80 -4.45 -22.47 7.37
C GLU A 80 -5.73 -21.72 6.97
N ILE A 81 -6.41 -22.17 5.90
CA ILE A 81 -7.67 -21.57 5.43
C ILE A 81 -8.77 -21.71 6.50
N SER A 82 -8.83 -22.85 7.19
CA SER A 82 -9.78 -23.09 8.27
C SER A 82 -9.52 -22.16 9.46
N LEU A 83 -8.26 -22.01 9.86
CA LEU A 83 -7.86 -21.10 10.93
C LEU A 83 -8.19 -19.64 10.61
N GLU A 84 -7.96 -19.18 9.39
CA GLU A 84 -8.36 -17.83 8.96
C GLU A 84 -9.88 -17.66 8.95
N ARG A 85 -10.64 -18.68 8.53
CA ARG A 85 -12.10 -18.65 8.57
C ARG A 85 -12.62 -18.55 10.00
N GLU A 86 -11.97 -19.21 10.96
CA GLU A 86 -12.37 -19.16 12.37
C GLU A 86 -12.20 -17.79 13.02
N LYS A 87 -11.29 -16.94 12.50
CA LYS A 87 -11.14 -15.54 12.95
C LYS A 87 -12.29 -14.63 12.50
N LEU A 88 -13.07 -15.05 11.51
CA LEU A 88 -14.18 -14.24 11.00
C LEU A 88 -15.36 -14.25 11.98
N PRO A 89 -16.07 -13.12 12.15
CA PRO A 89 -17.36 -13.11 12.81
C PRO A 89 -18.31 -14.16 12.21
N ASN A 90 -19.13 -14.82 13.04
CA ASN A 90 -20.00 -15.91 12.60
C ASN A 90 -20.88 -15.57 11.40
N GLN A 91 -21.35 -14.32 11.31
CA GLN A 91 -22.15 -13.81 10.20
C GLN A 91 -21.39 -13.78 8.87
N LEU A 92 -20.06 -13.66 8.91
CA LEU A 92 -19.20 -13.58 7.74
C LEU A 92 -18.66 -14.95 7.30
N LYS A 93 -18.60 -15.95 8.19
CA LYS A 93 -18.03 -17.29 7.91
C LYS A 93 -18.66 -18.00 6.71
N THR A 94 -19.93 -17.73 6.43
CA THR A 94 -20.70 -18.36 5.34
C THR A 94 -20.68 -17.57 4.04
N ILE A 95 -20.44 -16.26 4.08
CA ILE A 95 -20.49 -15.37 2.90
C ILE A 95 -19.11 -14.94 2.41
N HIS A 96 -18.12 -14.86 3.30
CA HIS A 96 -16.78 -14.45 2.95
C HIS A 96 -15.95 -15.67 2.52
N LYS A 97 -15.43 -15.64 1.30
CA LYS A 97 -14.48 -16.63 0.82
C LYS A 97 -13.07 -16.22 1.23
N VAL A 98 -12.52 -16.92 2.23
CA VAL A 98 -11.10 -16.84 2.56
C VAL A 98 -10.27 -17.19 1.32
N PRO A 99 -9.30 -16.36 0.91
CA PRO A 99 -8.38 -16.68 -0.16
C PRO A 99 -7.61 -17.99 0.11
N ASP A 100 -7.33 -18.76 -0.93
CA ASP A 100 -6.52 -19.98 -0.86
C ASP A 100 -5.02 -19.71 -1.07
N TYR A 101 -4.62 -18.44 -1.00
CA TYR A 101 -3.26 -17.97 -1.14
C TYR A 101 -3.00 -16.81 -0.19
N GLU A 102 -1.73 -16.58 0.11
CA GLU A 102 -1.25 -15.34 0.68
C GLU A 102 -0.15 -14.74 -0.20
N LEU A 103 -0.12 -13.41 -0.26
CA LEU A 103 1.02 -12.70 -0.84
C LEU A 103 2.23 -12.89 0.08
N ILE A 104 3.41 -13.00 -0.50
CA ILE A 104 4.68 -13.15 0.22
C ILE A 104 5.71 -12.18 -0.34
N GLU A 105 6.86 -12.04 0.34
CA GLU A 105 7.98 -11.27 -0.21
C GLU A 105 8.46 -11.83 -1.57
N PRO A 106 8.90 -10.97 -2.49
CA PRO A 106 9.10 -9.51 -2.35
C PRO A 106 7.84 -8.65 -2.56
N THR A 107 6.64 -9.25 -2.70
CA THR A 107 5.41 -8.50 -3.04
C THR A 107 5.09 -7.39 -2.06
N TYR A 108 5.21 -7.63 -0.74
CA TYR A 108 4.93 -6.60 0.27
C TYR A 108 5.91 -5.43 0.20
N SER A 109 7.19 -5.71 -0.05
CA SER A 109 8.21 -4.68 -0.27
C SER A 109 7.87 -3.82 -1.49
N ILE A 110 7.47 -4.45 -2.60
CA ILE A 110 7.09 -3.74 -3.82
C ILE A 110 5.80 -2.94 -3.62
N MET A 111 4.78 -3.52 -2.98
CA MET A 111 3.55 -2.82 -2.61
C MET A 111 3.82 -1.53 -1.82
N PHE A 112 4.76 -1.60 -0.87
CA PHE A 112 5.14 -0.46 -0.07
C PHE A 112 5.75 0.65 -0.93
N ASP A 113 6.67 0.29 -1.82
CA ASP A 113 7.38 1.25 -2.66
C ASP A 113 6.51 1.84 -3.78
N VAL A 114 5.68 1.02 -4.44
CA VAL A 114 4.65 1.48 -5.40
C VAL A 114 3.69 2.43 -4.69
N GLY A 115 3.32 2.12 -3.45
CA GLY A 115 2.49 2.98 -2.61
C GLY A 115 3.13 4.35 -2.34
N ILE A 116 4.44 4.40 -2.10
CA ILE A 116 5.19 5.65 -1.97
C ILE A 116 5.21 6.41 -3.31
N TYR A 117 5.57 5.75 -4.41
CA TYR A 117 5.61 6.36 -5.74
C TYR A 117 4.27 7.03 -6.10
N PHE A 118 3.18 6.27 -5.96
CA PHE A 118 1.82 6.74 -6.23
C PHE A 118 1.44 7.94 -5.35
N SER A 119 1.86 7.93 -4.08
CA SER A 119 1.57 8.99 -3.13
C SER A 119 2.36 10.26 -3.39
N GLU A 120 3.65 10.15 -3.69
CA GLU A 120 4.50 11.30 -4.02
C GLU A 120 4.08 11.91 -5.37
N LEU A 121 3.59 11.11 -6.31
CA LEU A 121 2.98 11.62 -7.54
C LEU A 121 1.73 12.47 -7.26
N LEU A 122 0.84 12.03 -6.36
CA LEU A 122 -0.30 12.85 -5.93
C LEU A 122 0.15 14.14 -5.22
N ARG A 123 1.14 14.04 -4.31
CA ARG A 123 1.67 15.21 -3.58
C ARG A 123 2.29 16.25 -4.49
N LYS A 124 2.96 15.82 -5.57
CA LYS A 124 3.55 16.71 -6.57
C LYS A 124 2.48 17.54 -7.30
N GLU A 125 1.29 16.97 -7.52
CA GLU A 125 0.24 17.62 -8.30
C GLU A 125 -0.81 18.36 -7.46
N ILE A 126 -0.94 18.04 -6.17
CA ILE A 126 -2.01 18.57 -5.31
C ILE A 126 -1.40 19.42 -4.19
N PRO A 127 -1.47 20.76 -4.30
CA PRO A 127 -0.99 21.65 -3.25
C PRO A 127 -1.67 21.37 -1.90
N GLY A 128 -0.86 21.35 -0.83
CA GLY A 128 -1.33 21.10 0.54
C GLY A 128 -1.65 19.63 0.84
N LEU A 129 -1.34 18.70 -0.06
CA LEU A 129 -1.38 17.27 0.24
C LEU A 129 -0.08 16.86 0.96
N GLU A 130 -0.22 16.36 2.18
CA GLU A 130 0.90 16.06 3.05
C GLU A 130 0.81 14.65 3.65
N TRP A 131 1.97 14.11 3.98
CA TRP A 131 2.08 12.91 4.80
C TRP A 131 1.71 13.29 6.22
N GLY A 132 0.91 12.43 6.84
CA GLY A 132 0.62 12.48 8.25
C GLY A 132 0.43 11.08 8.79
N LYS A 133 -0.03 11.00 10.04
CA LYS A 133 -0.37 9.75 10.72
C LYS A 133 -1.85 9.75 11.07
N SER A 134 -2.51 8.59 10.98
CA SER A 134 -3.87 8.46 11.53
C SER A 134 -3.79 7.99 12.99
N ASP A 135 -4.05 8.89 13.93
CA ASP A 135 -3.99 8.62 15.38
C ASP A 135 -5.21 9.17 16.15
N LYS A 136 -6.26 9.59 15.42
CA LYS A 136 -7.46 10.22 16.01
C LYS A 136 -8.40 9.20 16.66
N LEU A 137 -8.84 8.19 15.91
CA LEU A 137 -9.80 7.19 16.36
C LEU A 137 -9.25 5.79 16.13
N LYS A 138 -9.22 4.95 17.18
CA LYS A 138 -8.76 3.55 17.07
C LYS A 138 -9.65 2.68 16.17
N SER A 139 -10.90 3.09 15.97
CA SER A 139 -11.84 2.43 15.06
C SER A 139 -11.61 2.77 13.59
N ASP A 140 -10.74 3.74 13.28
CA ASP A 140 -10.35 4.03 11.90
C ASP A 140 -9.50 2.87 11.35
N VAL A 141 -9.88 2.35 10.19
CA VAL A 141 -9.15 1.28 9.49
C VAL A 141 -7.71 1.68 9.14
N SER A 142 -7.43 2.99 9.09
CA SER A 142 -6.10 3.54 8.86
C SER A 142 -5.35 3.91 10.14
N TYR A 143 -5.94 3.66 11.33
CA TYR A 143 -5.31 3.98 12.61
C TYR A 143 -3.91 3.35 12.68
N GLY A 144 -2.96 4.13 13.18
CA GLY A 144 -1.57 3.74 13.30
C GLY A 144 -0.76 3.80 12.00
N LYS A 145 -1.37 4.11 10.86
CA LYS A 145 -0.68 4.11 9.56
C LYS A 145 -0.21 5.51 9.11
N PRO A 146 0.91 5.60 8.37
CA PRO A 146 1.22 6.77 7.54
C PRO A 146 0.17 6.94 6.45
N VAL A 147 -0.35 8.15 6.27
CA VAL A 147 -1.43 8.44 5.32
C VAL A 147 -1.23 9.80 4.67
N LEU A 148 -1.79 9.99 3.47
CA LEU A 148 -1.94 11.33 2.91
C LEU A 148 -3.17 12.03 3.46
N LYS A 149 -3.03 13.33 3.75
CA LYS A 149 -4.06 14.22 4.27
C LYS A 149 -3.93 15.59 3.61
N LYS A 150 -5.07 16.27 3.47
CA LYS A 150 -5.15 17.65 3.00
C LYS A 150 -6.17 18.39 3.85
N ASP A 151 -5.83 19.60 4.28
CA ASP A 151 -6.74 20.40 5.10
C ASP A 151 -8.06 20.67 4.35
N GLY A 152 -9.17 20.57 5.10
CA GLY A 152 -10.52 20.71 4.53
C GLY A 152 -11.01 19.49 3.74
N VAL A 153 -10.20 18.43 3.58
CA VAL A 153 -10.60 17.18 2.91
C VAL A 153 -10.77 16.07 3.94
N PHE A 154 -11.94 15.42 3.95
CA PHE A 154 -12.25 14.37 4.91
C PHE A 154 -11.55 13.03 4.61
N VAL A 155 -11.20 12.80 3.34
CA VAL A 155 -10.60 11.57 2.87
C VAL A 155 -9.16 11.44 3.37
N THR A 156 -8.82 10.26 3.91
CA THR A 156 -7.45 9.84 4.20
C THR A 156 -7.06 8.71 3.24
N PHE A 157 -5.82 8.75 2.76
CA PHE A 157 -5.32 7.74 1.83
C PHE A 157 -4.17 6.96 2.46
N PHE A 158 -4.38 5.66 2.68
CA PHE A 158 -3.34 4.71 3.05
C PHE A 158 -2.91 3.92 1.80
N PRO A 159 -1.78 4.26 1.17
CA PRO A 159 -1.42 3.73 -0.13
C PRO A 159 -1.24 2.22 -0.16
N GLN A 160 -0.74 1.63 0.93
CA GLN A 160 -0.47 0.20 1.02
C GLN A 160 -1.75 -0.63 0.94
N ASN A 161 -2.91 -0.14 1.43
CA ASN A 161 -4.18 -0.87 1.29
C ASN A 161 -4.62 -0.96 -0.17
N ILE A 162 -4.46 0.14 -0.93
CA ILE A 162 -4.81 0.14 -2.35
C ILE A 162 -3.84 -0.73 -3.15
N MET A 163 -2.54 -0.68 -2.84
CA MET A 163 -1.56 -1.56 -3.48
C MET A 163 -1.75 -3.03 -3.11
N HIS A 164 -2.25 -3.33 -1.90
CA HIS A 164 -2.64 -4.70 -1.53
C HIS A 164 -3.80 -5.20 -2.39
N ILE A 165 -4.87 -4.41 -2.51
CA ILE A 165 -6.01 -4.76 -3.36
C ILE A 165 -5.56 -4.94 -4.81
N ALA A 166 -4.70 -4.05 -5.32
CA ALA A 166 -4.13 -4.15 -6.66
C ALA A 166 -3.31 -5.45 -6.84
N ALA A 167 -2.40 -5.77 -5.91
CA ALA A 167 -1.62 -7.01 -5.95
C ALA A 167 -2.50 -8.26 -5.97
N MET A 168 -3.56 -8.30 -5.14
CA MET A 168 -4.51 -9.42 -5.16
C MET A 168 -5.22 -9.57 -6.51
N GLN A 169 -5.62 -8.45 -7.11
CA GLN A 169 -6.26 -8.44 -8.43
C GLN A 169 -5.28 -8.84 -9.54
N MET A 170 -4.01 -8.39 -9.47
CA MET A 170 -2.96 -8.77 -10.42
C MET A 170 -2.67 -10.28 -10.33
N TYR A 171 -2.52 -10.81 -9.11
CA TYR A 171 -2.34 -12.25 -8.89
C TYR A 171 -3.50 -13.08 -9.48
N LYS A 172 -4.74 -12.61 -9.27
CA LYS A 172 -5.96 -13.24 -9.81
C LYS A 172 -6.23 -12.95 -11.28
N LYS A 173 -5.38 -12.15 -11.94
CA LYS A 173 -5.55 -11.70 -13.33
C LYS A 173 -6.88 -10.96 -13.57
N THR A 174 -7.37 -10.26 -12.56
CA THR A 174 -8.56 -9.39 -12.63
C THR A 174 -8.21 -7.90 -12.66
N PHE A 175 -6.95 -7.54 -12.44
CA PHE A 175 -6.45 -6.19 -12.64
C PHE A 175 -6.29 -5.92 -14.13
N LYS A 176 -7.08 -4.97 -14.65
CA LYS A 176 -7.10 -4.65 -16.09
C LYS A 176 -6.01 -3.64 -16.44
N GLU A 177 -5.64 -3.62 -17.71
CA GLU A 177 -4.83 -2.54 -18.30
C GLU A 177 -5.47 -1.17 -18.02
N GLY A 178 -4.64 -0.14 -17.79
CA GLY A 178 -5.11 1.21 -17.42
C GLY A 178 -5.64 1.35 -15.98
N ARG A 179 -5.88 0.26 -15.24
CA ARG A 179 -6.49 0.32 -13.90
C ARG A 179 -5.65 1.10 -12.89
N MET A 180 -4.32 1.09 -13.00
CA MET A 180 -3.45 1.88 -12.14
C MET A 180 -3.66 3.39 -12.34
N LEU A 181 -3.81 3.83 -13.60
CA LEU A 181 -4.12 5.22 -13.96
C LEU A 181 -5.52 5.62 -13.48
N GLU A 182 -6.52 4.75 -13.66
CA GLU A 182 -7.88 4.99 -13.14
C GLU A 182 -7.88 5.19 -11.62
N LEU A 183 -7.15 4.34 -10.88
CA LEU A 183 -7.00 4.47 -9.44
C LEU A 183 -6.34 5.80 -9.08
N TYR A 184 -5.28 6.18 -9.79
CA TYR A 184 -4.61 7.47 -9.60
C TYR A 184 -5.57 8.64 -9.79
N GLN A 185 -6.30 8.68 -10.90
CA GLN A 185 -7.24 9.74 -11.20
C GLN A 185 -8.37 9.80 -10.16
N THR A 186 -8.90 8.64 -9.74
CA THR A 186 -9.93 8.57 -8.69
C THR A 186 -9.47 9.20 -7.38
N TRP A 187 -8.24 8.89 -6.94
CA TRP A 187 -7.70 9.47 -5.70
C TRP A 187 -7.37 10.95 -5.85
N LYS A 188 -6.87 11.37 -7.01
CA LYS A 188 -6.65 12.79 -7.34
C LYS A 188 -7.96 13.58 -7.24
N ASP A 189 -9.03 13.10 -7.87
CA ASP A 189 -10.34 13.75 -7.86
C ASP A 189 -10.92 13.83 -6.43
N ASN A 190 -10.79 12.75 -5.65
CA ASN A 190 -11.20 12.75 -4.23
C ASN A 190 -10.49 13.82 -3.39
N PHE A 191 -9.18 14.06 -3.61
CA PHE A 191 -8.42 15.09 -2.88
C PHE A 191 -8.65 16.51 -3.39
N LEU A 192 -9.06 16.65 -4.66
CA LEU A 192 -9.50 17.91 -5.24
C LEU A 192 -10.96 18.24 -4.93
N GLY A 193 -11.74 17.26 -4.45
CA GLY A 193 -13.17 17.41 -4.19
C GLY A 193 -14.01 17.45 -5.47
N ILE A 194 -13.49 16.91 -6.57
CA ILE A 194 -14.18 16.79 -7.85
C ILE A 194 -15.03 15.52 -7.78
N LYS A 195 -16.34 15.65 -8.01
CA LYS A 195 -17.30 14.53 -8.06
C LYS A 195 -17.65 14.19 -9.49
#